data_AF-A0A7C4SGS3-F1
#
_entry.id   AF-A0A7C4SGS3-F1
#
_cell.length_a   1.000
_cell.length_b   1.000
_cell.length_c   1.000
_cell.angle_alpha   90.00
_cell.angle_beta   90.00
_cell.angle_gamma   90.00
#
_symmetry.space_group_name_H-M   'P 1'
#
loop_
_entity.id
_entity.type
_entity.pdbx_description
1 polymer ?
#
loop_
_entity_poly.entity_id
_entity_poly.type
_entity_poly.pdbx_seq_one_letter_code
_entity_poly.pdbx_strand_id
1 'polypeptide(L)'
;MAIDREKILTIAQRFILKGQSDRAIKEYQKLIEASPNDKRLHLKLGDLYLKNGDHDKAIKQYLQVADLFAQEDLNSQAISIYKKILAIDPKMMDAHRQIARLYLKEGLIANARTHYQSILNMRPGDHEASRALEDLVDQPSTPRERNPLPLSPAPSRPSASASSPSLAESERQERHIAPAEFPTLTPDKEAETHYHLGIAYKQMELLDYAISEFEAAASDPALRVDCFVMLGECFMQKGDYDRSIRFYEEALKDRGVSNGKRARVHVSLGEAYEAQGMLREALQAFEVGLSLDSSLQGVKERIENLQGQVKTF
;
A
#
# COMPACT_ATOMS: atom_id res chain seq x y z
N MET A 1 39.27 -14.04 4.02
CA MET A 1 38.42 -15.26 4.03
C MET A 1 37.02 -14.84 3.66
N ALA A 2 36.43 -15.46 2.64
CA ALA A 2 35.02 -15.19 2.31
C ALA A 2 34.17 -15.62 3.49
N ILE A 3 33.39 -14.69 4.05
CA ILE A 3 32.46 -15.00 5.11
C ILE A 3 31.36 -15.88 4.50
N ASP A 4 31.16 -17.06 5.09
CA ASP A 4 30.08 -17.97 4.69
C ASP A 4 28.73 -17.40 5.19
N ARG A 5 28.16 -16.53 4.36
CA ARG A 5 26.93 -15.77 4.64
C ARG A 5 25.77 -16.70 5.01
N GLU A 6 25.61 -17.79 4.27
CA GLU A 6 24.50 -18.74 4.45
C GLU A 6 24.61 -19.48 5.79
N LYS A 7 25.83 -19.90 6.14
CA LYS A 7 26.11 -20.51 7.45
C LYS A 7 25.83 -19.55 8.60
N ILE A 8 26.25 -18.29 8.50
CA ILE A 8 26.01 -17.30 9.58
C ILE A 8 24.52 -16.97 9.70
N LEU A 9 23.79 -16.83 8.59
CA LEU A 9 22.34 -16.65 8.61
C LEU A 9 21.63 -17.82 9.30
N THR A 10 22.05 -19.06 8.99
CA THR A 10 21.48 -20.27 9.60
C THR A 10 21.73 -20.31 11.11
N ILE A 11 22.93 -19.94 11.56
CA ILE A 11 23.28 -19.85 12.98
C ILE A 11 22.47 -18.75 13.67
N ALA A 12 22.37 -17.57 13.07
CA ALA A 12 21.61 -16.44 13.61
C ALA A 12 20.12 -16.82 13.76
N GLN A 13 19.53 -17.45 12.74
CA GLN A 13 18.14 -17.89 12.78
C GLN A 13 17.89 -18.97 13.85
N ARG A 14 18.83 -19.88 14.04
CA ARG A 14 18.77 -20.85 15.16
C ARG A 14 18.79 -20.16 16.52
N PHE A 15 19.57 -19.08 16.69
CA PHE A 15 19.56 -18.31 17.93
C PHE A 15 18.24 -17.58 18.14
N ILE A 16 17.63 -17.02 17.08
CA ILE A 16 16.30 -16.39 17.15
C ILE A 16 15.24 -17.39 17.63
N LEU A 17 15.22 -18.59 17.05
CA LEU A 17 14.26 -19.66 17.43
C LEU A 17 14.44 -20.10 18.89
N LYS A 18 15.66 -20.02 19.43
CA LYS A 18 15.97 -20.32 20.83
C LYS A 18 15.74 -19.14 21.78
N GLY A 19 15.24 -18.00 21.28
CA GLY A 19 15.09 -16.77 22.07
C GLY A 19 16.40 -16.10 22.46
N GLN A 20 17.54 -16.51 21.88
CA GLN A 20 18.87 -15.99 22.19
C GLN A 20 19.18 -14.77 21.31
N SER A 21 18.41 -13.69 21.46
CA SER A 21 18.49 -12.48 20.63
C SER A 21 19.89 -11.85 20.62
N ASP A 22 20.58 -11.76 21.76
CA ASP A 22 21.93 -11.18 21.84
C ASP A 22 22.96 -11.92 20.98
N ARG A 23 22.84 -13.25 20.88
CA ARG A 23 23.74 -14.07 20.04
C ARG A 23 23.40 -13.90 18.58
N ALA A 24 22.12 -13.85 18.23
CA ALA A 24 21.68 -13.55 16.87
C ALA A 24 22.20 -12.17 16.41
N ILE A 25 22.09 -11.15 17.25
CA ILE A 25 22.60 -9.79 17.00
C ILE A 25 24.09 -9.81 16.63
N LYS A 26 24.92 -10.53 17.39
CA LYS A 26 26.36 -10.65 17.09
C LYS A 26 26.64 -11.29 15.74
N GLU A 27 25.86 -12.28 15.33
CA GLU A 27 26.02 -12.91 14.01
C GLU A 27 25.57 -11.97 12.88
N TYR A 28 24.48 -11.21 13.07
CA TYR A 28 24.04 -10.19 12.10
C TYR A 28 25.04 -9.04 11.96
N GLN A 29 25.68 -8.60 13.06
CA GLN A 29 26.73 -7.57 13.01
C GLN A 29 27.88 -7.98 12.09
N LYS A 30 28.37 -9.23 12.18
CA LYS A 30 29.41 -9.76 11.27
C LYS A 30 28.99 -9.72 9.80
N LEU A 31 27.72 -10.01 9.52
CA LEU A 31 27.18 -9.96 8.16
C LEU A 31 27.14 -8.54 7.62
N ILE A 32 26.76 -7.57 8.45
CA ILE A 32 26.72 -6.15 8.08
C ILE A 32 28.14 -5.60 7.87
N GLU A 33 29.12 -6.01 8.68
CA GLU A 33 30.53 -5.62 8.45
C GLU A 33 31.03 -6.03 7.06
N ALA A 34 30.59 -7.19 6.55
CA ALA A 34 30.92 -7.65 5.21
C ALA A 34 30.00 -7.10 4.10
N SER A 35 28.83 -6.58 4.45
CA SER A 35 27.86 -6.01 3.50
C SER A 35 27.15 -4.79 4.11
N PRO A 36 27.84 -3.65 4.23
CA PRO A 36 27.35 -2.49 5.01
C PRO A 36 26.12 -1.79 4.45
N ASN A 37 25.72 -2.11 3.22
CA ASN A 37 24.55 -1.51 2.55
C ASN A 37 23.41 -2.53 2.35
N ASP A 38 23.49 -3.71 2.96
CA ASP A 38 22.43 -4.72 2.84
C ASP A 38 21.23 -4.35 3.72
N LYS A 39 20.24 -3.71 3.10
CA LYS A 39 19.01 -3.23 3.75
C LYS A 39 18.28 -4.32 4.53
N ARG A 40 18.26 -5.56 4.01
CA ARG A 40 17.57 -6.68 4.67
C ARG A 40 18.26 -7.06 5.98
N LEU A 41 19.59 -7.02 6.00
CA LEU A 41 20.35 -7.28 7.22
C LEU A 41 20.16 -6.18 8.27
N HIS A 42 20.17 -4.92 7.85
CA HIS A 42 19.88 -3.80 8.76
C HIS A 42 18.44 -3.86 9.32
N LEU A 43 17.44 -4.18 8.50
CA LEU A 43 16.06 -4.36 8.97
C LEU A 43 15.95 -5.46 10.01
N LYS A 44 16.51 -6.65 9.72
CA LYS A 44 16.51 -7.78 10.67
C LYS A 44 17.26 -7.45 11.95
N LEU A 45 18.39 -6.75 11.86
CA LEU A 45 19.13 -6.33 13.05
C LEU A 45 18.35 -5.30 13.87
N GLY A 46 17.70 -4.33 13.22
CA GLY A 46 16.80 -3.37 13.86
C GLY A 46 15.66 -4.06 14.60
N ASP A 47 15.02 -5.05 13.97
CA ASP A 47 13.93 -5.83 14.58
C ASP A 47 14.40 -6.63 15.80
N LEU A 48 15.61 -7.18 15.74
CA LEU A 48 16.21 -7.88 16.88
C LEU A 48 16.50 -6.93 18.04
N TYR A 49 17.04 -5.74 17.77
CA TYR A 49 17.24 -4.73 18.81
C TYR A 49 15.91 -4.26 19.41
N LEU A 50 14.89 -4.01 18.58
CA LEU A 50 13.57 -3.62 19.05
C LEU A 50 12.96 -4.69 19.96
N LYS A 51 13.06 -5.97 19.57
CA LYS A 51 12.61 -7.10 20.40
C LYS A 51 13.37 -7.22 21.73
N ASN A 52 14.64 -6.79 21.76
CA ASN A 52 15.48 -6.77 22.95
C ASN A 52 15.28 -5.53 23.83
N GLY A 53 14.44 -4.57 23.40
CA GLY A 53 14.23 -3.28 24.07
C GLY A 53 15.33 -2.24 23.81
N ASP A 54 16.30 -2.54 22.94
CA ASP A 54 17.40 -1.62 22.57
C ASP A 54 16.92 -0.60 21.52
N HIS A 55 16.00 0.30 21.91
CA HIS A 55 15.33 1.22 20.97
C HIS A 55 16.30 2.12 20.20
N ASP A 56 17.31 2.70 20.86
CA ASP A 56 18.30 3.58 20.21
C ASP A 56 19.07 2.87 19.10
N LYS A 57 19.45 1.61 19.34
CA LYS A 57 20.17 0.81 18.33
C LYS A 57 19.25 0.40 17.20
N ALA A 58 17.99 0.08 17.50
CA ALA A 58 16.98 -0.23 16.48
C ALA A 58 16.77 0.96 15.55
N ILE A 59 16.52 2.15 16.11
CA ILE A 59 16.36 3.41 15.35
C ILE A 59 17.58 3.66 14.47
N LYS A 60 18.80 3.49 15.00
CA LYS A 60 20.02 3.66 14.20
C LYS A 60 20.08 2.73 12.98
N GLN A 61 19.66 1.47 13.11
CA GLN A 61 19.61 0.55 11.96
C GLN A 61 18.52 0.94 10.96
N TYR A 62 17.35 1.36 11.44
CA TYR A 62 16.26 1.78 10.57
C TYR A 62 16.61 3.08 9.82
N LEU A 63 17.28 4.05 10.44
CA LEU A 63 17.74 5.26 9.75
C LEU A 63 18.65 4.92 8.58
N GLN A 64 19.61 4.00 8.78
CA GLN A 64 20.49 3.56 7.69
C GLN A 64 19.69 3.00 6.51
N VAL A 65 18.64 2.22 6.78
CA VAL A 65 17.79 1.66 5.72
C VAL A 65 16.95 2.75 5.04
N ALA A 66 16.38 3.67 5.82
CA ALA A 66 15.60 4.78 5.30
C ALA A 66 16.44 5.68 4.38
N ASP A 67 17.67 5.98 4.78
CA ASP A 67 18.62 6.76 3.99
C ASP A 67 19.01 6.04 2.70
N LEU A 68 19.28 4.73 2.75
CA LEU A 68 19.57 3.94 1.55
C LEU A 68 18.37 3.88 0.59
N PHE A 69 17.13 3.84 1.09
CA PHE A 69 15.95 3.92 0.23
C PHE A 69 15.76 5.33 -0.36
N ALA A 70 15.96 6.37 0.43
CA ALA A 70 15.84 7.75 -0.02
C ALA A 70 16.88 8.09 -1.11
N GLN A 71 18.10 7.56 -1.00
CA GLN A 71 19.16 7.70 -2.00
C GLN A 71 18.86 6.99 -3.32
N GLU A 72 18.05 5.93 -3.29
CA GLU A 72 17.61 5.19 -4.48
C GLU A 72 16.29 5.74 -5.06
N ASP A 73 15.84 6.92 -4.59
CA ASP A 73 14.55 7.52 -4.95
C ASP A 73 13.33 6.63 -4.63
N LEU A 74 13.51 5.60 -3.78
CA LEU A 74 12.47 4.70 -3.30
C LEU A 74 11.71 5.36 -2.13
N ASN A 75 11.03 6.46 -2.44
CA ASN A 75 10.45 7.36 -1.43
C ASN A 75 9.39 6.66 -0.57
N SER A 76 8.55 5.81 -1.15
CA SER A 76 7.56 5.02 -0.40
C SER A 76 8.22 4.09 0.62
N GLN A 77 9.26 3.35 0.21
CA GLN A 77 10.04 2.49 1.10
C GLN A 77 10.75 3.31 2.19
N ALA A 78 11.28 4.48 1.88
CA ALA A 78 11.91 5.33 2.89
C ALA A 78 10.89 5.84 3.91
N ILE A 79 9.73 6.34 3.47
CA ILE A 79 8.63 6.79 4.35
C ILE A 79 8.18 5.66 5.26
N SER A 80 8.06 4.43 4.75
CA SER A 80 7.63 3.27 5.53
C SER A 80 8.58 2.99 6.71
N ILE A 81 9.89 3.07 6.48
CA ILE A 81 10.88 2.91 7.54
C ILE A 81 10.86 4.09 8.53
N TYR A 82 10.70 5.32 8.06
CA TYR A 82 10.57 6.47 8.96
C TYR A 82 9.30 6.39 9.82
N LYS A 83 8.17 5.92 9.29
CA LYS A 83 6.96 5.67 10.08
C LYS A 83 7.22 4.63 11.18
N LYS A 84 7.97 3.57 10.87
CA LYS A 84 8.40 2.57 11.86
C LYS A 84 9.27 3.19 12.97
N ILE A 85 10.16 4.12 12.63
CA ILE A 85 10.96 4.87 13.61
C ILE A 85 10.05 5.72 14.51
N LEU A 86 9.08 6.44 13.93
CA LEU A 86 8.13 7.24 14.70
C LEU A 86 7.20 6.43 15.59
N ALA A 87 6.96 5.15 15.27
CA ALA A 87 6.24 4.25 16.17
C ALA A 87 7.04 3.93 17.46
N ILE A 88 8.37 4.02 17.40
CA ILE A 88 9.29 3.77 18.53
C ILE A 88 9.56 5.07 19.29
N ASP A 89 9.91 6.14 18.56
CA ASP A 89 10.07 7.49 19.09
C ASP A 89 9.18 8.48 18.32
N PRO A 90 7.94 8.72 18.80
CA PRO A 90 7.01 9.65 18.18
C PRO A 90 7.46 11.11 18.20
N LYS A 91 8.50 11.46 18.96
CA LYS A 91 8.99 12.84 19.10
C LYS A 91 10.24 13.12 18.28
N MET A 92 10.67 12.16 17.47
CA MET A 92 11.87 12.30 16.65
C MET A 92 11.63 13.29 15.50
N MET A 93 11.96 14.56 15.73
CA MET A 93 11.71 15.65 14.78
C MET A 93 12.39 15.44 13.42
N ASP A 94 13.58 14.85 13.40
CA ASP A 94 14.30 14.57 12.15
C ASP A 94 13.55 13.56 11.26
N ALA A 95 12.93 12.54 11.85
CA ALA A 95 12.11 11.59 11.10
C ALA A 95 10.84 12.27 10.54
N HIS A 96 10.17 13.13 11.31
CA HIS A 96 9.06 13.94 10.79
C HIS A 96 9.51 14.82 9.61
N ARG A 97 10.70 15.43 9.71
CA ARG A 97 11.25 16.32 8.68
C ARG A 97 11.55 15.55 7.39
N GLN A 98 12.16 14.37 7.50
CA GLN A 98 12.46 13.54 6.32
C GLN A 98 11.19 13.01 5.66
N ILE A 99 10.20 12.55 6.43
CA ILE A 99 8.89 12.15 5.87
C ILE A 99 8.23 13.33 5.15
N ALA A 100 8.24 14.52 5.74
CA ALA A 100 7.65 15.70 5.12
C ALA A 100 8.31 16.02 3.78
N ARG A 101 9.65 15.99 3.69
CA ARG A 101 10.39 16.22 2.45
C ARG A 101 10.08 15.15 1.39
N LEU A 102 10.01 13.88 1.77
CA LEU A 102 9.65 12.80 0.86
C LEU A 102 8.21 12.97 0.35
N TYR A 103 7.27 13.37 1.20
CA TYR A 103 5.91 13.69 0.77
C TYR A 103 5.85 14.89 -0.17
N LEU A 104 6.67 15.92 0.02
CA LEU A 104 6.75 17.03 -0.93
C LEU A 104 7.28 16.59 -2.30
N LYS A 105 8.25 15.67 -2.33
CA LYS A 105 8.78 15.10 -3.56
C LYS A 105 7.72 14.31 -4.34
N GLU A 106 6.80 13.66 -3.63
CA GLU A 106 5.62 12.98 -4.20
C GLU A 106 4.45 13.93 -4.47
N GLY A 107 4.56 15.22 -4.13
CA GLY A 107 3.50 16.22 -4.30
C GLY A 107 2.35 16.12 -3.27
N LEU A 108 2.50 15.35 -2.20
CA LEU A 108 1.54 15.19 -1.11
C LEU A 108 1.66 16.32 -0.08
N ILE A 109 1.29 17.53 -0.49
CA ILE A 109 1.44 18.76 0.30
C ILE A 109 0.73 18.69 1.66
N ALA A 110 -0.48 18.12 1.70
CA ALA A 110 -1.25 18.01 2.95
C ALA A 110 -0.56 17.13 4.00
N ASN A 111 0.02 16.01 3.56
CA ASN A 111 0.74 15.07 4.43
C ASN A 111 2.03 15.71 4.93
N ALA A 112 2.80 16.35 4.04
CA ALA A 112 3.99 17.10 4.43
C ALA A 112 3.70 18.19 5.46
N ARG A 113 2.62 18.96 5.25
CA ARG A 113 2.17 20.01 6.18
C ARG A 113 1.89 19.46 7.57
N THR A 114 1.22 18.31 7.66
CA THR A 114 0.91 17.65 8.95
C THR A 114 2.17 17.29 9.73
N HIS A 115 3.20 16.79 9.05
CA HIS A 115 4.48 16.48 9.68
C HIS A 115 5.23 17.74 10.13
N TYR A 116 5.26 18.81 9.32
CA TYR A 116 5.87 20.08 9.76
C TYR A 116 5.11 20.73 10.92
N GLN A 117 3.77 20.65 10.94
CA GLN A 117 2.98 21.10 12.09
C GLN A 117 3.30 20.29 13.36
N SER A 118 3.50 18.99 13.22
CA SER A 118 3.94 18.15 14.35
C SER A 118 5.29 18.61 14.90
N ILE A 119 6.23 18.99 14.02
CA ILE A 119 7.53 19.57 14.41
C ILE A 119 7.34 20.88 15.18
N LEU A 120 6.48 21.80 14.71
CA LEU A 120 6.22 23.06 15.41
C LEU A 120 5.45 22.88 16.73
N ASN A 121 4.58 21.88 16.83
CA ASN A 121 3.91 21.55 18.09
C ASN A 121 4.92 21.09 19.15
N MET A 122 5.99 20.40 18.74
CA MET A 122 7.09 19.99 19.63
C MET A 122 8.08 21.13 19.89
N ARG A 123 8.40 21.91 18.86
CA ARG A 123 9.34 23.04 18.91
C ARG A 123 8.77 24.23 18.13
N PRO A 124 8.00 25.13 18.78
CA PRO A 124 7.36 26.27 18.11
C PRO A 124 8.33 27.22 17.40
N GLY A 125 9.61 27.25 17.81
CA GLY A 125 10.66 28.07 17.19
C GLY A 125 11.49 27.36 16.13
N ASP A 126 11.04 26.22 15.57
CA ASP A 126 11.77 25.55 14.48
C ASP A 126 11.66 26.36 13.18
N HIS A 127 12.70 27.13 12.86
CA HIS A 127 12.71 28.01 11.69
C HIS A 127 12.56 27.25 10.37
N GLU A 128 13.06 26.03 10.29
CA GLU A 128 12.95 25.24 9.07
C GLU A 128 11.51 24.79 8.84
N ALA A 129 10.85 24.25 9.86
CA ALA A 129 9.45 23.86 9.76
C ALA A 129 8.53 25.08 9.52
N SER A 130 8.81 26.23 10.13
CA SER A 130 8.06 27.48 9.88
C SER A 130 8.18 27.91 8.41
N ARG A 131 9.41 28.00 7.89
CA ARG A 131 9.64 28.36 6.48
C ARG A 131 9.01 27.35 5.53
N ALA A 132 9.19 26.05 5.80
CA ALA A 132 8.58 25.02 4.97
C ALA A 132 7.04 25.14 4.95
N LEU A 133 6.40 25.51 6.06
CA LEU A 133 4.95 25.74 6.06
C LEU A 133 4.54 27.01 5.31
N GLU A 134 5.31 28.10 5.44
CA GLU A 134 5.11 29.33 4.67
C GLU A 134 5.18 29.06 3.16
N ASP A 135 6.23 28.37 2.71
CA ASP A 135 6.42 27.99 1.30
C ASP A 135 5.25 27.12 0.78
N LEU A 136 4.63 26.30 1.64
CA LEU A 136 3.47 25.47 1.30
C LEU A 136 2.13 26.22 1.33
N VAL A 137 2.06 27.43 1.88
CA VAL A 137 0.88 28.30 1.81
C VAL A 137 0.86 29.08 0.50
N ASP A 138 2.04 29.46 0.00
CA ASP A 138 2.19 30.24 -1.23
C ASP A 138 2.06 29.41 -2.51
N GLN A 139 2.09 28.08 -2.42
CA GLN A 139 1.69 27.23 -3.53
C GLN A 139 0.15 27.23 -3.63
N PRO A 140 -0.45 27.65 -4.77
CA PRO A 140 -1.89 27.62 -4.93
C PRO A 140 -2.36 26.19 -4.74
N SER A 141 -3.04 25.94 -3.62
CA SER A 141 -3.75 24.70 -3.40
C SER A 141 -4.66 24.46 -4.59
N THR A 142 -4.48 23.33 -5.27
CA THR A 142 -5.49 22.80 -6.17
C THR A 142 -6.86 22.93 -5.49
N PRO A 143 -7.91 23.37 -6.20
CA PRO A 143 -9.19 23.65 -5.57
C PRO A 143 -9.61 22.43 -4.77
N ARG A 144 -9.75 22.60 -3.46
CA ARG A 144 -10.44 21.64 -2.60
C ARG A 144 -11.72 21.25 -3.33
N GLU A 145 -11.87 19.96 -3.67
CA GLU A 145 -13.16 19.36 -3.98
C GLU A 145 -14.06 19.58 -2.77
N ARG A 146 -14.76 20.71 -2.78
CA ARG A 146 -15.96 20.87 -1.98
C ARG A 146 -17.00 20.02 -2.67
N ASN A 147 -17.16 18.79 -2.19
CA ASN A 147 -18.40 18.05 -2.34
C ASN A 147 -19.56 19.00 -2.00
N PRO A 148 -20.41 19.40 -2.96
CA PRO A 148 -21.59 20.18 -2.61
C PRO A 148 -22.54 19.23 -1.88
N LEU A 149 -22.75 19.49 -0.59
CA LEU A 149 -23.89 18.94 0.14
C LEU A 149 -25.17 19.23 -0.66
N PRO A 150 -26.05 18.24 -0.89
CA PRO A 150 -27.31 18.50 -1.58
C PRO A 150 -28.19 19.37 -0.67
N LEU A 151 -28.40 20.62 -1.06
CA LEU A 151 -29.40 21.50 -0.47
C LEU A 151 -30.78 20.85 -0.66
N SER A 152 -31.40 20.50 0.46
CA SER A 152 -32.79 20.02 0.50
C SER A 152 -33.74 21.15 0.05
N PRO A 153 -34.81 20.85 -0.71
CA PRO A 153 -35.75 21.88 -1.14
C PRO A 153 -36.79 22.13 -0.03
N ALA A 154 -37.02 23.40 0.30
CA ALA A 154 -38.18 23.85 1.07
C ALA A 154 -39.02 24.81 0.20
N PRO A 155 -40.33 24.95 0.48
CA PRO A 155 -41.37 24.93 -0.56
C PRO A 155 -41.88 26.30 -1.04
N SER A 156 -42.43 26.28 -2.26
CA SER A 156 -43.48 27.12 -2.90
C SER A 156 -44.24 28.13 -2.00
N ARG A 157 -44.60 29.37 -2.38
CA ARG A 157 -45.32 29.94 -3.58
C ARG A 157 -45.56 31.48 -3.26
N PRO A 158 -46.38 32.30 -3.99
CA PRO A 158 -46.42 32.70 -5.42
C PRO A 158 -46.65 34.25 -5.64
N SER A 159 -46.30 34.80 -6.81
CA SER A 159 -46.97 35.96 -7.46
C SER A 159 -46.24 36.31 -8.77
N ALA A 160 -46.80 36.11 -9.97
CA ALA A 160 -47.85 36.87 -10.68
C ALA A 160 -47.29 37.95 -11.64
N SER A 161 -47.59 37.78 -12.93
CA SER A 161 -47.73 38.80 -14.02
C SER A 161 -46.44 39.53 -14.47
N ALA A 162 -46.16 39.88 -15.72
CA ALA A 162 -46.83 39.81 -17.02
C ALA A 162 -45.80 40.08 -18.17
N SER A 163 -46.22 39.80 -19.41
CA SER A 163 -45.87 40.52 -20.66
C SER A 163 -44.55 40.23 -21.42
N SER A 164 -44.60 39.22 -22.30
CA SER A 164 -44.45 39.24 -23.79
C SER A 164 -43.19 39.89 -24.47
N PRO A 165 -43.00 39.79 -25.82
CA PRO A 165 -41.98 38.91 -26.43
C PRO A 165 -40.97 39.63 -27.36
N SER A 166 -39.78 39.08 -27.62
CA SER A 166 -38.98 39.50 -28.79
C SER A 166 -38.04 38.43 -29.34
N LEU A 167 -38.01 38.41 -30.67
CA LEU A 167 -37.28 37.56 -31.60
C LEU A 167 -35.75 37.77 -31.59
N ALA A 168 -34.99 36.70 -31.76
CA ALA A 168 -33.70 36.61 -32.47
C ALA A 168 -33.27 35.13 -32.43
N GLU A 169 -33.60 34.33 -33.44
CA GLU A 169 -32.77 33.99 -34.60
C GLU A 169 -31.34 33.49 -34.29
N SER A 170 -31.03 32.37 -34.94
CA SER A 170 -29.72 31.74 -35.16
C SER A 170 -28.93 31.26 -33.94
N GLU A 171 -28.98 29.94 -33.71
CA GLU A 171 -27.79 29.07 -33.64
C GLU A 171 -28.25 27.62 -33.42
N ARG A 172 -28.55 26.92 -34.52
CA ARG A 172 -28.56 25.46 -34.52
C ARG A 172 -27.10 24.98 -34.45
N GLN A 173 -26.54 24.95 -33.25
CA GLN A 173 -25.32 24.21 -33.00
C GLN A 173 -25.71 22.73 -32.83
N GLU A 174 -25.45 21.92 -33.84
CA GLU A 174 -25.42 20.47 -33.71
C GLU A 174 -24.44 20.12 -32.59
N ARG A 175 -24.97 19.86 -31.40
CA ARG A 175 -24.20 19.27 -30.31
C ARG A 175 -23.87 17.85 -30.73
N HIS A 176 -22.71 17.68 -31.35
CA HIS A 176 -21.98 16.43 -31.34
C HIS A 176 -21.99 15.90 -29.90
N ILE A 177 -22.75 14.82 -29.69
CA ILE A 177 -22.68 14.04 -28.47
C ILE A 177 -21.29 13.40 -28.53
N ALA A 178 -20.31 14.02 -27.87
CA ALA A 178 -19.05 13.35 -27.58
C ALA A 178 -19.40 12.03 -26.88
N PRO A 179 -18.77 10.89 -27.25
CA PRO A 179 -18.98 9.66 -26.51
C PRO A 179 -18.70 9.96 -25.05
N ALA A 180 -19.67 9.68 -24.19
CA ALA A 180 -19.55 9.86 -22.75
C ALA A 180 -18.23 9.23 -22.31
N GLU A 181 -17.28 10.07 -21.92
CA GLU A 181 -16.10 9.62 -21.21
C GLU A 181 -16.63 8.92 -19.97
N PHE A 182 -16.58 7.59 -19.97
CA PHE A 182 -16.76 6.83 -18.74
C PHE A 182 -15.81 7.45 -17.72
N PRO A 183 -16.27 7.86 -16.53
CA PRO A 183 -15.37 8.41 -15.54
C PRO A 183 -14.33 7.34 -15.22
N THR A 184 -13.12 7.50 -15.76
CA THR A 184 -11.97 6.74 -15.29
C THR A 184 -11.75 7.24 -13.88
N LEU A 185 -12.18 6.46 -12.89
CA LEU A 185 -11.91 6.73 -11.49
C LEU A 185 -10.39 6.67 -11.32
N THR A 186 -9.75 7.83 -11.37
CA THR A 186 -8.35 7.98 -10.99
C THR A 186 -8.29 7.89 -9.47
N PRO A 187 -7.42 7.03 -8.91
CA PRO A 187 -7.24 6.97 -7.47
C PRO A 187 -6.93 8.33 -6.88
N ASP A 188 -7.45 8.59 -5.68
CA ASP A 188 -6.95 9.66 -4.84
C ASP A 188 -5.47 9.42 -4.52
N LYS A 189 -4.68 10.51 -4.53
CA LYS A 189 -3.23 10.43 -4.32
C LYS A 189 -2.84 9.89 -2.95
N GLU A 190 -3.66 10.14 -1.92
CA GLU A 190 -3.43 9.61 -0.58
C GLU A 190 -3.65 8.10 -0.56
N ALA A 191 -4.72 7.62 -1.18
CA ALA A 191 -4.99 6.19 -1.34
C ALA A 191 -3.91 5.48 -2.15
N GLU A 192 -3.43 6.09 -3.25
CA GLU A 192 -2.31 5.58 -4.05
C GLU A 192 -1.01 5.47 -3.23
N THR A 193 -0.75 6.46 -2.38
CA THR A 193 0.41 6.43 -1.48
C THR A 193 0.31 5.30 -0.46
N HIS A 194 -0.85 5.14 0.18
CA HIS A 194 -1.10 4.01 1.08
C HIS A 194 -0.91 2.67 0.36
N TYR A 195 -1.39 2.55 -0.88
CA TYR A 195 -1.19 1.36 -1.70
C TYR A 195 0.30 1.08 -1.96
N HIS A 196 1.08 2.08 -2.34
CA HIS A 196 2.53 1.93 -2.55
C HIS A 196 3.29 1.63 -1.26
N LEU A 197 2.89 2.21 -0.12
CA LEU A 197 3.43 1.86 1.19
C LEU A 197 3.12 0.41 1.56
N GLY A 198 1.90 -0.08 1.25
CA GLY A 198 1.53 -1.48 1.43
C GLY A 198 2.42 -2.41 0.62
N ILE A 199 2.66 -2.10 -0.67
CA ILE A 199 3.58 -2.87 -1.52
C ILE A 199 5.00 -2.88 -0.93
N ALA A 200 5.49 -1.72 -0.50
CA ALA A 200 6.81 -1.59 0.10
C ALA A 200 6.94 -2.47 1.36
N TYR A 201 5.97 -2.44 2.28
CA TYR A 201 5.99 -3.28 3.46
C TYR A 201 5.89 -4.77 3.12
N LYS A 202 5.06 -5.16 2.15
CA LYS A 202 4.95 -6.55 1.69
C LYS A 202 6.27 -7.07 1.13
N GLN A 203 6.98 -6.27 0.33
CA GLN A 203 8.31 -6.62 -0.19
C GLN A 203 9.38 -6.74 0.90
N MET A 204 9.19 -6.05 2.03
CA MET A 204 10.03 -6.16 3.22
C MET A 204 9.61 -7.30 4.15
N GLU A 205 8.62 -8.12 3.78
CA GLU A 205 8.02 -9.19 4.60
C GLU A 205 7.37 -8.66 5.90
N LEU A 206 7.07 -7.37 5.97
CA LEU A 206 6.42 -6.71 7.09
C LEU A 206 4.90 -6.74 6.91
N LEU A 207 4.33 -7.95 6.93
CA LEU A 207 2.96 -8.21 6.47
C LEU A 207 1.87 -7.47 7.26
N ASP A 208 2.02 -7.29 8.57
CA ASP A 208 1.02 -6.57 9.37
C ASP A 208 0.93 -5.08 9.01
N TYR A 209 2.08 -4.45 8.74
CA TYR A 209 2.11 -3.07 8.26
C TYR A 209 1.56 -2.96 6.83
N ALA A 210 1.88 -3.93 5.98
CA ALA A 210 1.32 -3.99 4.62
C ALA A 210 -0.20 -4.06 4.64
N ILE A 211 -0.77 -4.94 5.48
CA ILE A 211 -2.22 -5.09 5.65
C ILE A 211 -2.85 -3.76 6.06
N SER A 212 -2.32 -3.09 7.07
CA SER A 212 -2.88 -1.81 7.54
C SER A 212 -2.88 -0.73 6.45
N GLU A 213 -1.83 -0.64 5.63
CA GLU A 213 -1.76 0.35 4.55
C GLU A 213 -2.68 -0.02 3.39
N PHE A 214 -2.83 -1.32 3.06
CA PHE A 214 -3.81 -1.76 2.05
C PHE A 214 -5.26 -1.57 2.51
N GLU A 215 -5.56 -1.75 3.80
CA GLU A 215 -6.88 -1.45 4.35
C GLU A 215 -7.21 0.05 4.25
N ALA A 216 -6.24 0.92 4.51
CA ALA A 216 -6.40 2.37 4.32
C ALA A 216 -6.65 2.71 2.84
N ALA A 217 -5.86 2.15 1.93
CA ALA A 217 -6.00 2.36 0.48
C ALA A 217 -7.32 1.80 -0.09
N ALA A 218 -7.87 0.73 0.48
CA ALA A 218 -9.11 0.09 0.01
C ALA A 218 -10.37 0.97 0.21
N SER A 219 -10.26 2.05 0.97
CA SER A 219 -11.31 3.05 1.09
C SER A 219 -11.67 3.68 -0.26
N ASP A 220 -10.68 3.85 -1.15
CA ASP A 220 -10.86 4.36 -2.50
C ASP A 220 -11.43 3.26 -3.43
N PRO A 221 -12.61 3.47 -4.06
CA PRO A 221 -13.18 2.52 -5.01
C PRO A 221 -12.27 2.15 -6.18
N ALA A 222 -11.42 3.06 -6.66
CA ALA A 222 -10.53 2.83 -7.79
C ALA A 222 -9.45 1.79 -7.48
N LEU A 223 -8.97 1.75 -6.23
CA LEU A 223 -7.93 0.83 -5.77
C LEU A 223 -8.45 -0.36 -5.01
N ARG A 224 -9.73 -0.36 -4.60
CA ARG A 224 -10.31 -1.37 -3.72
C ARG A 224 -10.04 -2.81 -4.15
N VAL A 225 -10.25 -3.10 -5.42
CA VAL A 225 -10.03 -4.45 -5.97
C VAL A 225 -8.56 -4.85 -5.88
N ASP A 226 -7.65 -3.96 -6.24
CA ASP A 226 -6.20 -4.23 -6.15
C ASP A 226 -5.76 -4.37 -4.70
N CYS A 227 -6.31 -3.57 -3.78
CA CYS A 227 -6.05 -3.68 -2.35
C CYS A 227 -6.55 -5.01 -1.78
N PHE A 228 -7.75 -5.47 -2.16
CA PHE A 228 -8.26 -6.78 -1.72
C PHE A 228 -7.42 -7.93 -2.24
N VAL A 229 -6.91 -7.86 -3.48
CA VAL A 229 -5.95 -8.85 -3.99
C VAL A 229 -4.67 -8.84 -3.15
N MET A 230 -4.09 -7.67 -2.90
CA MET A 230 -2.87 -7.56 -2.10
C MET A 230 -3.07 -8.02 -0.65
N LEU A 231 -4.24 -7.76 -0.05
CA LEU A 231 -4.63 -8.26 1.27
C LEU A 231 -4.73 -9.78 1.28
N GLY A 232 -5.37 -10.37 0.27
CA GLY A 232 -5.39 -11.82 0.09
C GLY A 232 -3.98 -12.41 0.04
N GLU A 233 -3.10 -11.82 -0.78
CA GLU A 233 -1.70 -12.25 -0.86
C GLU A 233 -0.94 -12.13 0.48
N CYS A 234 -1.19 -11.08 1.27
CA CYS A 234 -0.59 -10.95 2.59
C CYS A 234 -1.05 -12.07 3.53
N PHE A 235 -2.35 -12.40 3.54
CA PHE A 235 -2.87 -13.49 4.37
C PHE A 235 -2.41 -14.87 3.89
N MET A 236 -2.25 -15.09 2.57
CA MET A 236 -1.59 -16.28 2.03
C MET A 236 -0.19 -16.48 2.62
N GLN A 237 0.64 -15.43 2.62
CA GLN A 237 2.00 -15.51 3.16
C GLN A 237 2.03 -15.74 4.67
N LYS A 238 0.99 -15.31 5.40
CA LYS A 238 0.82 -15.61 6.82
C LYS A 238 0.29 -17.03 7.09
N GLY A 239 -0.19 -17.74 6.06
CA GLY A 239 -0.86 -19.03 6.17
C GLY A 239 -2.31 -18.95 6.66
N ASP A 240 -2.91 -17.76 6.71
CA ASP A 240 -4.32 -17.56 7.07
C ASP A 240 -5.17 -17.64 5.79
N TYR A 241 -5.36 -18.86 5.30
CA TYR A 241 -6.02 -19.12 4.02
C TYR A 241 -7.49 -18.69 4.03
N ASP A 242 -8.19 -18.81 5.15
CA ASP A 242 -9.59 -18.39 5.31
C ASP A 242 -9.77 -16.89 5.02
N ARG A 243 -8.92 -16.04 5.62
CA ARG A 243 -8.98 -14.59 5.34
C ARG A 243 -8.54 -14.28 3.92
N SER A 244 -7.54 -14.99 3.40
CA SER A 244 -7.13 -14.81 2.01
C SER A 244 -8.28 -15.03 1.03
N ILE A 245 -8.98 -16.16 1.16
CA ILE A 245 -10.11 -16.54 0.30
C ILE A 245 -11.18 -15.45 0.33
N ARG A 246 -11.56 -15.00 1.53
CA ARG A 246 -12.57 -13.93 1.69
C ARG A 246 -12.20 -12.65 0.95
N PHE A 247 -10.95 -12.19 1.04
CA PHE A 247 -10.54 -10.97 0.34
C PHE A 247 -10.56 -11.14 -1.19
N TYR A 248 -10.13 -12.28 -1.72
CA TYR A 248 -10.24 -12.56 -3.16
C TYR A 248 -11.71 -12.62 -3.61
N GLU A 249 -12.60 -13.22 -2.81
CA GLU A 249 -14.03 -13.22 -3.09
C GLU A 249 -14.63 -11.81 -3.08
N GLU A 250 -14.28 -10.96 -2.12
CA GLU A 250 -14.69 -9.56 -2.09
C GLU A 250 -14.18 -8.80 -3.33
N ALA A 251 -12.95 -9.05 -3.78
CA ALA A 251 -12.41 -8.45 -5.00
C ALA A 251 -13.22 -8.83 -6.25
N LEU A 252 -13.75 -10.06 -6.30
CA LEU A 252 -14.55 -10.57 -7.42
C LEU A 252 -16.01 -10.11 -7.41
N LYS A 253 -16.51 -9.53 -6.31
CA LYS A 253 -17.87 -8.95 -6.26
C LYS A 253 -17.98 -7.67 -7.09
N ASP A 254 -16.86 -6.97 -7.29
CA ASP A 254 -16.86 -5.76 -8.11
C ASP A 254 -17.05 -6.12 -9.60
N ARG A 255 -18.14 -5.60 -10.18
CA ARG A 255 -18.53 -5.87 -11.57
C ARG A 255 -17.72 -5.08 -12.59
N GLY A 256 -16.98 -4.04 -12.16
CA GLY A 256 -16.13 -3.22 -13.02
C GLY A 256 -14.78 -3.87 -13.35
N VAL A 257 -14.46 -5.01 -12.74
CA VAL A 257 -13.17 -5.68 -12.92
C VAL A 257 -13.06 -6.31 -14.30
N SER A 258 -11.98 -5.98 -15.03
CA SER A 258 -11.71 -6.55 -16.35
C SER A 258 -11.53 -8.07 -16.29
N ASN A 259 -11.87 -8.77 -17.37
CA ASN A 259 -11.76 -10.23 -17.42
C ASN A 259 -10.33 -10.72 -17.13
N GLY A 260 -9.29 -10.04 -17.62
CA GLY A 260 -7.90 -10.41 -17.31
C GLY A 260 -7.51 -10.18 -15.84
N LYS A 261 -8.07 -9.18 -15.17
CA LYS A 261 -7.88 -9.02 -13.71
C LYS A 261 -8.67 -10.10 -12.96
N ARG A 262 -9.94 -10.33 -13.31
CA ARG A 262 -10.77 -11.41 -12.72
C ARG A 262 -10.11 -12.78 -12.88
N ALA A 263 -9.55 -13.08 -14.04
CA ALA A 263 -8.85 -14.32 -14.31
C ALA A 263 -7.68 -14.55 -13.35
N ARG A 264 -6.85 -13.52 -13.14
CA ARG A 264 -5.74 -13.57 -12.18
C ARG A 264 -6.21 -13.75 -10.74
N VAL A 265 -7.28 -13.06 -10.31
CA VAL A 265 -7.84 -13.24 -8.97
C VAL A 265 -8.37 -14.66 -8.78
N HIS A 266 -9.00 -15.26 -9.79
CA HIS A 266 -9.42 -16.66 -9.74
C HIS A 266 -8.24 -17.63 -9.62
N VAL A 267 -7.09 -17.35 -10.24
CA VAL A 267 -5.87 -18.14 -10.02
C VAL A 267 -5.39 -18.01 -8.57
N SER A 268 -5.29 -16.80 -8.02
CA SER A 268 -4.88 -16.59 -6.63
C SER A 268 -5.84 -17.24 -5.63
N LEU A 269 -7.14 -17.22 -5.93
CA LEU A 269 -8.16 -17.93 -5.16
C LEU A 269 -7.99 -19.45 -5.23
N GLY A 270 -7.67 -19.99 -6.40
CA GLY A 270 -7.36 -21.42 -6.57
C GLY A 270 -6.13 -21.85 -5.77
N GLU A 271 -5.07 -21.04 -5.77
CA GLU A 271 -3.87 -21.28 -4.95
C GLU A 271 -4.19 -21.26 -3.44
N ALA A 272 -5.09 -20.38 -3.01
CA ALA A 272 -5.54 -20.33 -1.62
C ALA A 272 -6.34 -21.57 -1.21
N TYR A 273 -7.28 -22.00 -2.05
CA TYR A 273 -8.04 -23.23 -1.82
C TYR A 273 -7.13 -24.47 -1.82
N GLU A 274 -6.16 -24.54 -2.74
CA GLU A 274 -5.19 -25.63 -2.80
C GLU A 274 -4.35 -25.68 -1.52
N ALA A 275 -3.84 -24.54 -1.04
CA ALA A 275 -3.08 -24.45 0.21
C ALA A 275 -3.90 -24.86 1.45
N GLN A 276 -5.22 -24.63 1.43
CA GLN A 276 -6.15 -25.07 2.47
C GLN A 276 -6.57 -26.55 2.34
N GLY A 277 -6.25 -27.22 1.23
CA GLY A 277 -6.63 -28.60 0.93
C GLY A 277 -8.02 -28.77 0.29
N MET A 278 -8.66 -27.67 -0.13
CA MET A 278 -9.97 -27.64 -0.79
C MET A 278 -9.81 -27.86 -2.30
N LEU A 279 -9.44 -29.09 -2.69
CA LEU A 279 -8.99 -29.39 -4.06
C LEU A 279 -10.06 -29.20 -5.13
N ARG A 280 -11.35 -29.39 -4.80
CA ARG A 280 -12.46 -29.24 -5.76
C ARG A 280 -12.71 -27.77 -6.07
N GLU A 281 -12.71 -26.95 -5.04
CA GLU A 281 -12.87 -25.49 -5.12
C GLU A 281 -11.66 -24.86 -5.82
N ALA A 282 -10.45 -25.35 -5.53
CA ALA A 282 -9.23 -24.96 -6.23
C ALA A 282 -9.33 -25.23 -7.74
N LEU A 283 -9.73 -26.46 -8.11
CA LEU A 283 -9.92 -26.85 -9.50
C LEU A 283 -10.93 -25.95 -10.22
N GLN A 284 -12.09 -25.71 -9.60
CA GLN A 284 -13.12 -24.83 -10.16
C GLN A 284 -12.58 -23.40 -10.35
N ALA A 285 -11.86 -22.86 -9.38
CA ALA A 285 -11.29 -21.52 -9.47
C ALA A 285 -10.28 -21.42 -10.63
N PHE A 286 -9.40 -22.41 -10.80
CA PHE A 286 -8.45 -22.45 -11.91
C PHE A 286 -9.15 -22.58 -13.27
N GLU A 287 -10.18 -23.41 -13.39
CA GLU A 287 -10.97 -23.56 -14.62
C GLU A 287 -11.64 -22.24 -15.02
N VAL A 288 -12.23 -21.53 -14.05
CA VAL A 288 -12.81 -20.20 -14.30
C VAL A 288 -11.73 -19.21 -14.73
N GLY A 289 -10.59 -19.17 -14.04
CA GLY A 289 -9.46 -18.31 -14.41
C GLY A 289 -9.02 -18.53 -15.85
N LEU A 290 -8.80 -19.79 -16.24
CA LEU A 290 -8.39 -20.17 -17.59
C LEU A 290 -9.47 -19.88 -18.65
N SER A 291 -10.75 -19.96 -18.29
CA SER A 291 -11.87 -19.62 -19.19
C SER A 291 -11.92 -18.13 -19.51
N LEU A 292 -11.52 -17.28 -18.56
CA LEU A 292 -11.52 -15.82 -18.69
C LEU A 292 -10.26 -15.31 -19.42
N ASP A 293 -9.12 -15.97 -19.20
CA ASP A 293 -7.86 -15.69 -19.86
C ASP A 293 -7.10 -16.99 -20.15
N SER A 294 -7.13 -17.41 -21.42
CA SER A 294 -6.48 -18.64 -21.87
C SER A 294 -4.96 -18.54 -22.00
N SER A 295 -4.39 -17.33 -21.83
CA SER A 295 -2.95 -17.08 -21.89
C SER A 295 -2.22 -17.29 -20.55
N LEU A 296 -2.96 -17.55 -19.47
CA LEU A 296 -2.42 -17.79 -18.14
C LEU A 296 -1.49 -19.01 -18.12
N GLN A 297 -0.21 -18.77 -17.84
CA GLN A 297 0.82 -19.80 -17.79
C GLN A 297 0.69 -20.67 -16.53
N GLY A 298 1.03 -21.96 -16.64
CA GLY A 298 1.04 -22.91 -15.52
C GLY A 298 -0.34 -23.35 -15.00
N VAL A 299 -1.43 -22.64 -15.34
CA VAL A 299 -2.78 -22.97 -14.84
C VAL A 299 -3.29 -24.30 -15.41
N LYS A 300 -3.04 -24.58 -16.69
CA LYS A 300 -3.44 -25.86 -17.33
C LYS A 300 -2.81 -27.08 -16.64
N GLU A 301 -1.51 -27.01 -16.37
CA GLU A 301 -0.76 -28.07 -15.69
C GLU A 301 -1.28 -28.29 -14.26
N ARG A 302 -1.56 -27.20 -13.52
CA ARG A 302 -2.18 -27.28 -12.19
C ARG A 302 -3.55 -27.95 -12.22
N ILE A 303 -4.40 -27.62 -13.19
CA ILE A 303 -5.72 -28.26 -13.39
C ILE A 303 -5.56 -29.76 -13.62
N GLU A 304 -4.67 -30.19 -14.53
CA GLU A 304 -4.43 -31.60 -14.82
C GLU A 304 -3.95 -32.37 -13.58
N ASN A 305 -3.02 -31.78 -12.82
CA ASN A 305 -2.51 -32.36 -11.57
C ASN A 305 -3.62 -32.53 -10.53
N LEU A 306 -4.45 -31.50 -10.32
CA LEU A 306 -5.55 -31.54 -9.35
C LEU A 306 -6.65 -32.52 -9.78
N GLN A 307 -6.96 -32.61 -11.08
CA GLN A 307 -7.92 -33.60 -11.59
C GLN A 307 -7.46 -35.03 -11.32
N GLY A 308 -6.15 -35.30 -11.40
CA GLY A 308 -5.57 -36.58 -11.00
C GLY A 308 -5.81 -36.87 -9.52
N GLN A 309 -5.52 -35.90 -8.64
CA GLN A 309 -5.68 -36.06 -7.19
C GLN A 309 -7.15 -36.27 -6.79
N VAL A 310 -8.08 -35.47 -7.32
CA VAL A 310 -9.51 -35.55 -6.98
C VAL A 310 -10.13 -36.89 -7.41
N LYS A 311 -9.64 -37.53 -8.48
CA LYS A 311 -10.10 -38.86 -8.93
C LYS A 311 -9.60 -40.01 -8.07
N THR A 312 -8.64 -39.76 -7.17
CA THR A 312 -8.00 -40.81 -6.35
C THR A 312 -8.66 -40.96 -4.96
N PHE A 313 -9.67 -40.13 -4.66
CA PHE A 313 -10.52 -40.19 -3.46
C PHE A 313 -11.93 -40.66 -3.80
#